data_AF-A0AAN8RLD7-F1
#
_entry.id   AF-A0AAN8RLD7-F1
#
_cell.length_a   1.000
_cell.length_b   1.000
_cell.length_c   1.000
_cell.angle_alpha   90.00
_cell.angle_beta   90.00
_cell.angle_gamma   90.00
#
_symmetry.space_group_name_H-M   'P 1'
#
loop_
_entity.id
_entity.type
_entity.pdbx_description
1 polymer ?
#
loop_
_entity_poly.entity_id
_entity_poly.type
_entity_poly.pdbx_seq_one_letter_code
_entity_poly.pdbx_strand_id
1 'polypeptide(L)'
;MSLHNGRYYIYIHPGADRPARSVFRSRSEDLSLLPKRIFALPAGVTGETWELANSSGGSINLTANEALTGVTPQSPDDGPYAFLLVELAHTIGWKIEKVEGADNRRYIITTKDGELAWTLTDHEDYARGIVIGLEPKNGSPRQVFTFVESKGYAYDDEDYFLSGASRKPAYNKEKEYVPQSRFGYKRNGRGRNFCD
;
A
#
# COMPACT_ATOMS: atom_id res chain seq x y z
N MET A 1 -10.78 -24.13 -5.53
CA MET A 1 -10.90 -23.53 -4.18
C MET A 1 -10.91 -22.03 -4.37
N SER A 2 -11.91 -21.36 -3.80
CA SER A 2 -11.98 -19.90 -3.71
C SER A 2 -11.05 -19.40 -2.60
N LEU A 3 -10.53 -18.19 -2.72
CA LEU A 3 -9.82 -17.54 -1.61
C LEU A 3 -10.78 -17.30 -0.45
N HIS A 4 -10.33 -17.59 0.77
CA HIS A 4 -11.06 -17.26 1.99
C HIS A 4 -10.73 -15.83 2.45
N ASN A 5 -11.54 -15.29 3.37
CA ASN A 5 -11.22 -14.00 3.97
C ASN A 5 -9.93 -14.13 4.79
N GLY A 6 -9.06 -13.12 4.72
CA GLY A 6 -7.80 -13.18 5.45
C GLY A 6 -6.78 -12.17 4.96
N ARG A 7 -5.53 -12.33 5.43
CA ARG A 7 -4.41 -11.47 5.05
C ARG A 7 -3.50 -12.19 4.06
N TYR A 8 -3.09 -11.52 3.00
CA TYR A 8 -2.31 -12.12 1.92
C TYR A 8 -1.16 -11.22 1.46
N TYR A 9 -0.04 -11.82 1.09
CA TYR A 9 0.91 -11.20 0.18
C TYR A 9 0.49 -11.52 -1.25
N ILE A 10 0.47 -10.49 -2.10
CA ILE A 10 0.18 -10.63 -3.53
C ILE A 10 1.49 -10.40 -4.30
N TYR A 11 1.83 -11.34 -5.17
CA TYR A 11 3.02 -11.27 -6.02
C TYR A 11 2.66 -11.38 -7.50
N ILE A 12 3.49 -10.78 -8.35
CA ILE A 12 3.45 -10.99 -9.80
C ILE A 12 4.83 -11.40 -10.31
N HIS A 13 4.86 -12.24 -11.34
CA HIS A 13 6.08 -12.68 -12.01
C HIS A 13 6.24 -11.94 -13.34
N PRO A 14 7.16 -10.97 -13.47
CA PRO A 14 7.32 -10.18 -14.70
C PRO A 14 7.83 -10.97 -15.91
N GLY A 15 8.28 -12.21 -15.71
CA GLY A 15 8.85 -13.10 -16.72
C GLY A 15 9.51 -14.31 -16.07
N ALA A 16 9.91 -15.30 -16.87
CA ALA A 16 10.53 -16.53 -16.36
C ALA A 16 11.86 -16.27 -15.63
N ASP A 17 12.65 -15.32 -16.12
CA ASP A 17 14.00 -15.02 -15.61
C ASP A 17 14.03 -13.85 -14.63
N ARG A 18 12.87 -13.30 -14.25
CA ARG A 18 12.77 -12.15 -13.36
C ARG A 18 12.21 -12.57 -12.00
N PRO A 19 12.75 -12.05 -10.88
CA PRO A 19 12.23 -12.36 -9.57
C PRO A 19 10.78 -11.87 -9.44
N ALA A 20 9.99 -12.59 -8.63
CA ALA A 20 8.66 -12.15 -8.26
C ALA A 20 8.72 -10.77 -7.59
N ARG A 21 7.76 -9.91 -7.92
CA ARG A 21 7.61 -8.58 -7.33
C ARG A 21 6.37 -8.56 -6.45
N SER A 22 6.50 -7.99 -5.25
CA SER A 22 5.36 -7.75 -4.37
C SER A 22 4.45 -6.70 -4.99
N VAL A 23 3.15 -6.93 -4.97
CA VAL A 23 2.15 -5.96 -5.46
C VAL A 23 1.59 -5.22 -4.26
N PHE A 24 1.79 -3.91 -4.17
CA PHE A 24 1.29 -3.08 -3.07
C PHE A 24 1.38 -1.58 -3.40
N ARG A 25 1.00 -0.74 -2.43
CA ARG A 25 1.32 0.70 -2.40
C ARG A 25 2.83 0.94 -2.23
N SER A 26 3.30 2.10 -2.69
CA SER A 26 4.67 2.56 -2.43
C SER A 26 4.89 2.84 -0.94
N ARG A 27 6.11 2.62 -0.42
CA ARG A 27 6.48 3.00 0.96
C ARG A 27 6.48 4.51 1.19
N SER A 28 6.75 5.27 0.14
CA SER A 28 6.81 6.73 0.17
C SER A 28 5.72 7.29 -0.73
N GLU A 29 4.74 7.92 -0.11
CA GLU A 29 3.59 8.57 -0.75
C GLU A 29 3.49 10.01 -0.26
N ASP A 30 2.85 10.86 -1.06
CA ASP A 30 2.48 12.19 -0.59
C ASP A 30 1.39 12.10 0.49
N LEU A 31 1.25 13.16 1.29
CA LEU A 31 0.28 13.25 2.40
C LEU A 31 -1.13 13.64 1.95
N SER A 32 -1.40 13.75 0.65
CA SER A 32 -2.74 14.08 0.17
C SER A 32 -3.71 12.92 0.38
N LEU A 33 -5.00 13.23 0.41
CA LEU A 33 -6.07 12.24 0.43
C LEU A 33 -6.43 11.72 -0.98
N LEU A 34 -5.63 12.06 -1.99
CA LEU A 34 -5.84 11.57 -3.35
C LEU A 34 -5.64 10.04 -3.40
N PRO A 35 -6.33 9.36 -4.33
CA PRO A 35 -6.16 7.92 -4.52
C PRO A 35 -4.69 7.55 -4.74
N LYS A 36 -4.24 6.48 -4.09
CA LYS A 36 -2.85 6.01 -4.15
C LYS A 36 -2.72 4.87 -5.14
N ARG A 37 -1.74 4.96 -6.04
CA ARG A 37 -1.48 3.94 -7.06
C ARG A 37 -1.00 2.62 -6.45
N ILE A 38 -1.33 1.52 -7.12
CA ILE A 38 -0.78 0.19 -6.83
C ILE A 38 0.35 -0.14 -7.80
N PHE A 39 1.42 -0.71 -7.28
CA PHE A 39 2.63 -1.03 -8.02
C PHE A 39 3.04 -2.49 -7.83
N ALA A 40 3.68 -3.07 -8.84
CA ALA A 40 4.64 -4.14 -8.65
C ALA A 40 5.95 -3.53 -8.17
N LEU A 41 6.18 -3.60 -6.87
CA LEU A 41 7.30 -2.98 -6.16
C LEU A 41 8.67 -3.43 -6.72
N PRO A 42 9.74 -2.63 -6.52
CA PRO A 42 11.08 -3.00 -6.97
C PRO A 42 11.52 -4.37 -6.42
N ALA A 43 12.39 -5.06 -7.16
CA ALA A 43 12.88 -6.37 -6.75
C ALA A 43 13.54 -6.31 -5.36
N GLY A 44 13.21 -7.28 -4.49
CA GLY A 44 13.68 -7.33 -3.11
C GLY A 44 12.90 -6.44 -2.13
N VAL A 45 12.01 -5.56 -2.61
CA VAL A 45 11.10 -4.80 -1.74
C VAL A 45 9.85 -5.62 -1.48
N THR A 46 9.60 -5.89 -0.19
CA THR A 46 8.37 -6.54 0.25
C THR A 46 7.35 -5.48 0.66
N GLY A 47 6.16 -5.57 0.07
CA GLY A 47 4.99 -4.80 0.47
C GLY A 47 4.34 -5.37 1.72
N GLU A 48 3.34 -4.67 2.23
CA GLU A 48 2.58 -5.15 3.38
C GLU A 48 1.52 -6.17 2.95
N THR A 49 0.82 -6.72 3.94
CA THR A 49 -0.26 -7.67 3.68
C THR A 49 -1.51 -6.95 3.21
N TRP A 50 -2.13 -7.47 2.16
CA TRP A 50 -3.49 -7.16 1.77
C TRP A 50 -4.47 -7.78 2.74
N GLU A 51 -5.57 -7.09 3.04
CA GLU A 51 -6.73 -7.70 3.65
C GLU A 51 -7.76 -8.01 2.55
N LEU A 52 -8.26 -9.24 2.56
CA LEU A 52 -9.25 -9.76 1.64
C LEU A 52 -10.52 -10.07 2.42
N ALA A 53 -11.61 -9.41 2.04
CA ALA A 53 -12.93 -9.63 2.63
C ALA A 53 -13.97 -9.81 1.53
N ASN A 54 -14.67 -10.95 1.55
CA ASN A 54 -15.83 -11.19 0.70
C ASN A 54 -16.92 -10.17 1.02
N SER A 55 -17.41 -9.50 -0.03
CA SER A 55 -18.53 -8.57 0.03
C SER A 55 -19.80 -9.23 -0.50
N SER A 56 -20.95 -8.65 -0.19
CA SER A 56 -22.24 -9.09 -0.73
C SER A 56 -22.23 -9.04 -2.26
N GLY A 57 -22.79 -10.07 -2.91
CA GLY A 57 -22.88 -10.14 -4.37
C GLY A 57 -21.65 -10.74 -5.08
N GLY A 58 -20.77 -11.44 -4.35
CA GLY A 58 -19.65 -12.18 -4.96
C GLY A 58 -18.45 -11.33 -5.36
N SER A 59 -18.44 -10.05 -4.97
CA SER A 59 -17.27 -9.18 -5.08
C SER A 59 -16.38 -9.30 -3.84
N ILE A 60 -15.10 -9.00 -4.00
CA ILE A 60 -14.08 -9.09 -2.98
C ILE A 60 -13.49 -7.71 -2.75
N ASN A 61 -13.54 -7.25 -1.50
CA ASN A 61 -12.84 -6.06 -1.09
C ASN A 61 -11.37 -6.43 -0.84
N LEU A 62 -10.48 -5.80 -1.61
CA LEU A 62 -9.04 -5.85 -1.38
C LEU A 62 -8.62 -4.52 -0.76
N THR A 63 -8.01 -4.59 0.41
CA THR A 63 -7.58 -3.42 1.18
C THR A 63 -6.06 -3.39 1.28
N ALA A 64 -5.46 -2.25 0.95
CA ALA A 64 -4.02 -2.00 1.07
C ALA A 64 -3.76 -0.88 2.07
N ASN A 65 -3.24 -1.23 3.26
CA ASN A 65 -3.07 -0.31 4.39
C ASN A 65 -4.35 0.45 4.71
N GLU A 66 -5.39 -0.30 5.08
CA GLU A 66 -6.73 0.20 5.50
C GLU A 66 -7.51 0.96 4.42
N ALA A 67 -6.96 1.11 3.21
CA ALA A 67 -7.63 1.75 2.09
C ALA A 67 -8.20 0.71 1.12
N LEU A 68 -9.51 0.78 0.87
CA LEU A 68 -10.20 -0.04 -0.12
C LEU A 68 -9.68 0.26 -1.52
N THR A 69 -9.57 -0.78 -2.34
CA THR A 69 -9.14 -0.62 -3.73
C THR A 69 -10.29 -0.67 -4.73
N GLY A 70 -10.10 0.04 -5.83
CA GLY A 70 -11.10 0.19 -6.87
C GLY A 70 -10.56 0.90 -8.11
N VAL A 71 -11.48 1.47 -8.88
CA VAL A 71 -11.20 2.17 -10.14
C VAL A 71 -11.60 3.64 -10.02
N THR A 72 -10.80 4.54 -10.61
CA THR A 72 -11.11 5.98 -10.65
C THR A 72 -12.09 6.31 -11.79
N PRO A 73 -12.92 7.36 -11.66
CA PRO A 73 -13.84 7.76 -12.74
C PRO A 73 -13.15 8.43 -13.93
N GLN A 74 -11.92 8.93 -13.76
CA GLN A 74 -11.23 9.77 -14.75
C GLN A 74 -10.60 8.94 -15.87
N SER A 75 -10.09 7.75 -15.55
CA SER A 75 -9.58 6.82 -16.53
C SER A 75 -9.66 5.40 -15.97
N PRO A 76 -10.70 4.64 -16.34
CA PRO A 76 -10.88 3.28 -15.87
C PRO A 76 -9.72 2.35 -16.22
N ASP A 77 -8.96 2.66 -17.28
CA ASP A 77 -7.85 1.84 -17.78
C ASP A 77 -6.51 2.16 -17.07
N ASP A 78 -6.44 3.26 -16.31
CA ASP A 78 -5.20 3.75 -15.68
C ASP A 78 -4.74 2.88 -14.49
N GLY A 79 -5.61 1.96 -14.05
CA GLY A 79 -5.27 0.90 -13.10
C GLY A 79 -6.06 0.92 -11.80
N PRO A 80 -5.80 -0.05 -10.92
CA PRO A 80 -6.30 -0.05 -9.56
C PRO A 80 -5.67 1.03 -8.69
N TYR A 81 -6.49 1.63 -7.84
CA TYR A 81 -6.08 2.60 -6.83
C TYR A 81 -6.60 2.21 -5.45
N ALA A 82 -5.86 2.58 -4.41
CA ALA A 82 -6.30 2.58 -3.02
C ALA A 82 -6.91 3.93 -2.65
N PHE A 83 -8.15 3.91 -2.17
CA PHE A 83 -8.94 5.10 -1.88
C PHE A 83 -8.91 5.42 -0.40
N LEU A 84 -8.29 6.56 -0.05
CA LEU A 84 -8.37 7.12 1.30
C LEU A 84 -9.73 7.82 1.54
N LEU A 85 -10.39 8.24 0.46
CA LEU A 85 -11.77 8.73 0.43
C LEU A 85 -12.55 7.89 -0.59
N VAL A 86 -13.42 7.00 -0.10
CA VAL A 86 -14.17 6.05 -0.93
C VAL A 86 -15.08 6.74 -1.96
N GLU A 87 -15.54 7.96 -1.66
CA GLU A 87 -16.38 8.79 -2.53
C GLU A 87 -15.70 9.17 -3.86
N LEU A 88 -14.37 9.09 -3.93
CA LEU A 88 -13.60 9.36 -5.14
C LEU A 88 -13.54 8.15 -6.09
N ALA A 89 -13.98 6.98 -5.62
CA ALA A 89 -13.99 5.77 -6.43
C ALA A 89 -15.22 5.74 -7.35
N HIS A 90 -15.01 5.31 -8.58
CA HIS A 90 -16.12 4.96 -9.47
C HIS A 90 -16.70 3.60 -9.08
N THR A 91 -15.82 2.63 -8.83
CA THR A 91 -16.18 1.28 -8.37
C THR A 91 -15.19 0.83 -7.31
N ILE A 92 -15.66 0.09 -6.31
CA ILE A 92 -14.85 -0.53 -5.24
C ILE A 92 -15.04 -2.03 -5.26
N GLY A 93 -13.97 -2.79 -5.11
CA GLY A 93 -13.99 -4.24 -5.01
C GLY A 93 -13.90 -4.93 -6.36
N TRP A 94 -13.48 -6.19 -6.32
CA TRP A 94 -12.96 -6.93 -7.46
C TRP A 94 -13.60 -8.31 -7.55
N LYS A 95 -13.46 -8.95 -8.71
CA LYS A 95 -13.67 -10.38 -8.86
C LYS A 95 -12.31 -11.05 -8.90
N ILE A 96 -12.15 -12.17 -8.19
CA ILE A 96 -10.89 -12.92 -8.18
C ILE A 96 -11.18 -14.34 -8.64
N GLU A 97 -10.53 -14.73 -9.73
CA GLU A 97 -10.77 -16.02 -10.38
C GLU A 97 -9.49 -16.84 -10.40
N LYS A 98 -9.62 -18.13 -10.13
CA LYS A 98 -8.49 -19.05 -10.16
C LYS A 98 -8.08 -19.32 -11.61
N VAL A 99 -6.78 -19.35 -11.88
CA VAL A 99 -6.25 -19.78 -13.19
C VAL A 99 -6.36 -21.29 -13.32
N GLU A 100 -6.98 -21.77 -14.39
CA GLU A 100 -7.10 -23.21 -14.68
C GLU A 100 -5.74 -23.83 -15.00
N GLY A 101 -5.52 -25.07 -14.57
CA GLY A 101 -4.26 -25.80 -14.80
C GLY A 101 -3.04 -25.28 -14.02
N ALA A 102 -3.21 -24.24 -13.19
CA ALA A 102 -2.14 -23.64 -12.39
C ALA A 102 -2.13 -24.13 -10.93
N ASP A 103 -1.04 -23.78 -10.22
CA ASP A 103 -0.95 -23.82 -8.75
C ASP A 103 -2.23 -23.23 -8.10
N ASN A 104 -2.65 -23.81 -6.96
CA ASN A 104 -3.73 -23.34 -6.09
C ASN A 104 -3.60 -21.90 -5.59
N ARG A 105 -2.48 -21.23 -5.85
CA ARG A 105 -2.17 -19.86 -5.44
C ARG A 105 -2.25 -18.83 -6.57
N ARG A 106 -2.53 -19.24 -7.82
CA ARG A 106 -2.54 -18.34 -8.99
C ARG A 106 -3.95 -17.89 -9.37
N TYR A 107 -4.13 -16.57 -9.45
CA TYR A 107 -5.42 -15.92 -9.65
C TYR A 107 -5.30 -14.73 -10.62
N ILE A 108 -6.42 -14.40 -11.27
CA ILE A 108 -6.62 -13.15 -12.01
C ILE A 108 -7.56 -12.26 -11.20
N ILE A 109 -7.20 -10.99 -11.06
CA ILE A 109 -8.01 -9.98 -10.37
C ILE A 109 -8.66 -9.11 -11.45
N THR A 110 -9.99 -9.06 -11.49
CA THR A 110 -10.74 -8.29 -12.48
C THR A 110 -11.71 -7.30 -11.86
N THR A 111 -12.15 -6.34 -12.66
CA THR A 111 -13.32 -5.49 -12.37
C THR A 111 -14.57 -6.35 -12.11
N LYS A 112 -15.60 -5.75 -11.53
CA LYS A 112 -16.83 -6.47 -11.12
C LYS A 112 -17.57 -7.13 -12.29
N ASP A 113 -17.56 -6.49 -13.45
CA ASP A 113 -18.09 -7.03 -14.71
C ASP A 113 -17.21 -8.15 -15.29
N GLY A 114 -15.94 -8.24 -14.87
CA GLY A 114 -14.96 -9.22 -15.34
C GLY A 114 -14.28 -8.84 -16.64
N GLU A 115 -14.49 -7.62 -17.16
CA GLU A 115 -13.99 -7.20 -18.48
C GLU A 115 -12.50 -6.81 -18.43
N LEU A 116 -12.10 -6.07 -17.41
CA LEU A 116 -10.73 -5.59 -17.24
C LEU A 116 -10.03 -6.35 -16.12
N ALA A 117 -8.79 -6.77 -16.38
CA ALA A 117 -7.93 -7.46 -15.44
C ALA A 117 -6.76 -6.57 -15.01
N TRP A 118 -6.37 -6.69 -13.74
CA TRP A 118 -5.11 -6.12 -13.26
C TRP A 118 -3.98 -6.66 -14.13
N THR A 119 -3.11 -5.78 -14.60
CA THR A 119 -2.01 -6.15 -15.51
C THR A 119 -0.73 -5.44 -15.11
N LEU A 120 0.40 -6.12 -15.25
CA LEU A 120 1.70 -5.46 -15.16
C LEU A 120 1.89 -4.59 -16.41
N THR A 121 2.00 -3.26 -16.27
CA THR A 121 2.23 -2.37 -17.41
C THR A 121 3.70 -2.32 -17.82
N ASP A 122 4.03 -1.65 -18.92
CA ASP A 122 5.41 -1.34 -19.30
C ASP A 122 5.91 -0.01 -18.67
N HIS A 123 5.07 0.66 -17.87
CA HIS A 123 5.41 1.92 -17.24
C HIS A 123 6.09 1.68 -15.87
N GLU A 124 7.38 1.99 -15.79
CA GLU A 124 8.17 1.89 -14.55
C GLU A 124 8.40 3.27 -13.93
N ASP A 125 7.97 3.44 -12.68
CA ASP A 125 8.35 4.54 -11.81
C ASP A 125 9.53 4.05 -10.96
N TYR A 126 10.77 4.35 -11.38
CA TYR A 126 12.00 3.78 -10.84
C TYR A 126 12.04 3.62 -9.31
N ALA A 127 11.54 4.61 -8.56
CA ALA A 127 11.57 4.58 -7.10
C ALA A 127 10.44 3.72 -6.49
N ARG A 128 9.32 3.56 -7.20
CA ARG A 128 8.08 2.93 -6.70
C ARG A 128 7.79 1.57 -7.31
N GLY A 129 8.41 1.25 -8.44
CA GLY A 129 8.24 0.00 -9.18
C GLY A 129 7.42 0.17 -10.46
N ILE A 130 6.91 -0.93 -10.98
CA ILE A 130 6.12 -0.95 -12.22
C ILE A 130 4.66 -0.71 -11.87
N VAL A 131 3.98 0.15 -12.63
CA VAL A 131 2.57 0.45 -12.39
C VAL A 131 1.72 -0.78 -12.70
N ILE A 132 0.77 -1.10 -11.82
CA ILE A 132 -0.31 -2.03 -12.14
C ILE A 132 -1.41 -1.24 -12.85
N GLY A 133 -1.79 -1.69 -14.05
CA GLY A 133 -2.83 -1.10 -14.88
C GLY A 133 -4.05 -1.99 -14.98
N LEU A 134 -4.97 -1.61 -15.85
CA LEU A 134 -6.13 -2.43 -16.24
C LEU A 134 -6.12 -2.62 -17.75
N GLU A 135 -6.27 -3.87 -18.19
CA GLU A 135 -6.33 -4.25 -19.61
C GLU A 135 -7.44 -5.29 -19.80
N PRO A 136 -7.99 -5.45 -21.04
CA PRO A 136 -8.92 -6.52 -21.33
C PRO A 136 -8.41 -7.87 -20.86
N LYS A 137 -9.25 -8.61 -20.14
CA LYS A 137 -8.89 -9.93 -19.62
C LYS A 137 -8.62 -10.88 -20.79
N ASN A 138 -7.40 -11.39 -20.88
CA ASN A 138 -6.97 -12.29 -21.95
C ASN A 138 -6.15 -13.51 -21.45
N GLY A 139 -5.95 -13.64 -20.13
CA GLY A 139 -5.20 -14.74 -19.54
C GLY A 139 -3.68 -14.62 -19.73
N SER A 140 -3.19 -13.44 -20.12
CA SER A 140 -1.76 -13.14 -20.20
C SER A 140 -1.07 -13.44 -18.87
N PRO A 141 0.17 -13.97 -18.88
CA PRO A 141 0.97 -14.11 -17.66
C PRO A 141 1.14 -12.81 -16.87
N ARG A 142 1.02 -11.65 -17.53
CA ARG A 142 1.05 -10.31 -16.90
C ARG A 142 -0.20 -10.00 -16.07
N GLN A 143 -1.25 -10.81 -16.19
CA GLN A 143 -2.51 -10.71 -15.45
C GLN A 143 -2.63 -11.77 -14.34
N VAL A 144 -1.60 -12.59 -14.13
CA VAL A 144 -1.63 -13.70 -13.16
C VAL A 144 -0.84 -13.35 -11.91
N PHE A 145 -1.54 -13.33 -10.79
CA PHE A 145 -1.02 -12.98 -9.48
C PHE A 145 -0.98 -14.21 -8.57
N THR A 146 0.04 -14.29 -7.74
CA THR A 146 0.20 -15.33 -6.73
C THR A 146 -0.21 -14.79 -5.36
N PHE A 147 -1.16 -15.44 -4.71
CA PHE A 147 -1.62 -15.12 -3.37
C PHE A 147 -0.97 -16.06 -2.37
N VAL A 148 -0.29 -15.48 -1.37
CA VAL A 148 0.35 -16.22 -0.28
C VAL A 148 -0.28 -15.75 1.02
N GLU A 149 -1.00 -16.64 1.69
CA GLU A 149 -1.63 -16.34 2.98
C GLU A 149 -0.58 -15.95 4.02
N SER A 150 -0.77 -14.78 4.63
CA SER A 150 -0.02 -14.37 5.80
C SER A 150 -0.61 -15.10 7.00
N LYS A 151 0.06 -16.18 7.41
CA LYS A 151 -0.23 -16.80 8.70
C LYS A 151 0.20 -15.79 9.75
N GLY A 152 -0.76 -15.03 10.29
CA GLY A 152 -0.49 -14.18 11.42
C GLY A 152 0.13 -15.05 12.50
N TYR A 153 1.40 -14.81 12.82
CA TYR A 153 1.81 -15.02 14.19
C TYR A 153 0.98 -14.01 14.96
N ALA A 154 -0.12 -14.46 15.55
CA ALA A 154 -0.74 -13.74 16.63
C ALA A 154 0.41 -13.51 17.62
N TYR A 155 0.95 -12.31 17.65
CA TYR A 155 1.57 -11.84 18.86
C TYR A 155 0.41 -11.87 19.85
N ASP A 156 0.36 -12.91 20.68
CA ASP A 156 -0.41 -12.89 21.92
C ASP A 156 0.12 -11.69 22.70
N ASP A 157 -0.49 -10.53 22.46
CA ASP A 157 -0.22 -9.26 23.13
C ASP A 157 -0.89 -9.23 24.52
N GLU A 158 -1.04 -10.41 25.12
CA GLU A 158 -1.63 -10.66 26.42
C GLU A 158 -0.62 -11.51 27.21
N ASP A 159 0.35 -10.83 27.86
CA ASP A 159 1.00 -11.29 29.12
C ASP A 159 2.26 -10.50 29.54
N TYR A 160 2.50 -9.28 29.04
CA TYR A 160 3.48 -8.36 29.65
C TYR A 160 2.91 -7.40 30.69
N PHE A 161 1.74 -7.71 31.28
CA PHE A 161 1.32 -7.17 32.57
C PHE A 161 1.78 -8.09 33.72
N LEU A 162 3.08 -8.40 33.79
CA LEU A 162 3.68 -8.86 35.03
C LEU A 162 3.93 -7.65 35.94
N SER A 163 2.99 -7.49 36.87
CA SER A 163 3.18 -7.02 38.24
C SER A 163 4.66 -6.95 38.68
N GLY A 164 5.23 -5.75 38.61
CA GLY A 164 6.55 -5.42 39.13
C GLY A 164 6.44 -4.29 40.13
N ALA A 165 6.47 -4.65 41.41
CA ALA A 165 6.38 -3.76 42.55
C ALA A 165 7.31 -2.53 42.47
N SER A 166 6.82 -1.44 43.07
CA SER A 166 7.55 -0.22 43.42
C SER A 166 9.02 -0.44 43.77
N ARG A 167 9.91 0.16 42.98
CA ARG A 167 11.15 0.77 43.51
C ARG A 167 11.40 2.07 42.77
N LYS A 168 11.03 3.18 43.42
CA LYS A 168 11.51 4.52 43.08
C LYS A 168 13.03 4.55 43.24
N PRO A 169 13.83 4.97 42.24
CA PRO A 169 15.11 5.57 42.50
C PRO A 169 14.88 7.05 42.79
N ALA A 170 15.14 7.47 44.02
CA ALA A 170 15.31 8.87 44.37
C ALA A 170 16.58 9.38 43.67
N TYR A 171 16.41 10.23 42.66
CA TYR A 171 17.46 11.17 42.26
C TYR A 171 16.83 12.55 42.11
N ASN A 172 16.91 13.31 43.20
CA ASN A 172 17.00 14.76 43.16
C ASN A 172 18.25 15.09 42.32
N LYS A 173 18.04 15.73 41.17
CA LYS A 173 19.05 16.64 40.64
C LYS A 173 18.37 17.93 40.27
N GLU A 174 18.82 18.96 40.95
CA GLU A 174 18.30 20.31 40.96
C GLU A 174 18.16 20.86 39.55
N LYS A 175 17.07 21.60 39.35
CA LYS A 175 16.86 22.45 38.19
C LYS A 175 17.93 23.53 38.23
N GLU A 176 18.97 23.38 37.41
CA GLU A 176 19.90 24.46 37.15
C GLU A 176 19.19 25.49 36.27
N TYR A 177 18.86 26.61 36.91
CA TYR A 177 18.23 27.78 36.32
C TYR A 177 19.20 28.40 35.31
N VAL A 178 19.01 28.14 34.02
CA VAL A 178 19.74 28.85 32.96
C VAL A 178 19.12 30.24 32.81
N PRO A 179 19.83 31.34 33.12
CA PRO A 179 19.32 32.67 32.91
C PRO A 179 19.14 32.92 31.41
N GLN A 180 17.90 33.07 30.96
CA GLN A 180 17.60 33.69 29.66
C GLN A 180 18.01 35.17 29.73
N SER A 181 19.21 35.47 29.28
CA SER A 181 19.61 36.84 29.02
C SER A 181 20.52 36.96 27.80
N ARG A 182 20.00 37.70 26.81
CA ARG A 182 20.73 38.54 25.84
C ARG A 182 21.46 37.83 24.70
N PHE A 183 20.76 37.66 23.58
CA PHE A 183 21.32 38.04 22.28
C PHE A 183 20.25 38.74 21.44
N GLY A 184 20.23 40.07 21.58
CA GLY A 184 19.60 40.99 20.64
C GLY A 184 20.63 41.53 19.64
N TYR A 185 20.13 41.84 18.45
CA TYR A 185 20.73 42.59 17.33
C TYR A 185 21.81 41.83 16.52
N LYS A 186 21.80 41.82 15.17
CA LYS A 186 21.45 42.91 14.24
C LYS A 186 20.80 42.37 12.96
N ARG A 187 19.70 43.02 12.61
CA ARG A 187 19.06 43.01 11.28
C ARG A 187 19.94 43.87 10.37
N ASN A 188 20.79 43.27 9.56
CA ASN A 188 21.51 44.01 8.51
C ASN A 188 20.58 44.19 7.31
N GLY A 189 20.00 45.39 7.22
CA GLY A 189 19.40 45.88 6.00
C GLY A 189 20.45 46.04 4.90
N ARG A 190 20.14 45.55 3.71
CA ARG A 190 20.63 46.11 2.47
C ARG A 190 19.42 46.38 1.60
N GLY A 191 18.99 47.64 1.61
CA GLY A 191 18.26 48.20 0.50
C GLY A 191 19.11 48.06 -0.75
N ARG A 192 18.50 47.62 -1.84
CA ARG A 192 18.98 47.89 -3.18
C ARG A 192 17.95 48.78 -3.85
N ASN A 193 18.50 49.83 -4.44
CA ASN A 193 17.83 51.01 -4.91
C ASN A 193 16.97 50.71 -6.15
N PHE A 194 15.90 51.50 -6.25
CA PHE A 194 15.22 51.85 -7.49
C PHE A 194 16.14 52.71 -8.40
N CYS A 195 15.79 52.75 -9.71
CA CYS A 195 16.39 53.47 -10.86
C CYS A 195 17.53 52.68 -11.55
N ASP A 196 17.51 52.40 -12.86
CA ASP A 196 16.78 52.96 -14.02
C ASP A 196 15.99 51.90 -14.83
#